data_AF-A0A4V3CB19-F1
#
_entry.id   AF-A0A4V3CB19-F1
#
_cell.length_a   1.000
_cell.length_b   1.000
_cell.length_c   1.000
_cell.angle_alpha   90.00
_cell.angle_beta   90.00
_cell.angle_gamma   90.00
#
_symmetry.space_group_name_H-M   'P 1'
#
loop_
_entity.id
_entity.type
_entity.pdbx_description
1 polymer ?
#
loop_
_entity_poly.entity_id
_entity_poly.type
_entity_poly.pdbx_seq_one_letter_code
_entity_poly.pdbx_strand_id
1 'polypeptide(L)'
;MSTERVVGIGAGSAGLDPLYERGGTGTGSELATTDMVLNIGPQHPATHGVLRLRLTLDGERILRCEPIIGYMHRGAEKLFEVRDYRQIIVLANRHDWLSAFSNELGVVLAVERMMGLEVPVRAVWLRTLLAEFNRVLNHLMFLGSYPLELGAITPVFYAFRERETLQAVMEELSGGRMHYMFNRVGGLKEDLPYGWLGRASAASTAVRGRLPDIENLVLGNEIFRARTVGVGRLSPELIASYGVSGPIARASGVDADLRRDEPYLAYDELARDGVLRVVTRSDGDCFARFNVLLEQVKVSLDLVDACIDRLSSIPAGPVNVRLPKILKVPEGQTYCWTENPLGMNGYYLVSRGDKTPWRLKLRSASFNNISVLPEMLPNTIVADMIAILGSMFFVVGDIDK
;
A
#
# COMPACT_ATOMS: atom_id res chain seq x y z
N MET A 1 36.61 -21.52 6.31
CA MET A 1 35.13 -21.68 6.21
C MET A 1 34.54 -21.00 7.41
N SER A 2 33.62 -20.03 7.25
CA SER A 2 32.86 -19.53 8.38
C SER A 2 31.83 -20.60 8.76
N THR A 3 31.91 -21.06 10.00
CA THR A 3 30.80 -21.76 10.66
C THR A 3 29.68 -20.73 10.83
N GLU A 4 28.49 -20.95 10.26
CA GLU A 4 27.35 -20.05 10.48
C GLU A 4 26.66 -20.41 11.80
N ARG A 5 26.45 -19.43 12.70
CA ARG A 5 25.63 -19.61 13.90
C ARG A 5 24.23 -19.08 13.65
N VAL A 6 23.23 -19.96 13.55
CA VAL A 6 21.83 -19.58 13.30
C VAL A 6 21.12 -19.26 14.62
N VAL A 7 20.50 -18.08 14.69
CA VAL A 7 19.68 -17.59 15.81
C VAL A 7 18.32 -17.14 15.25
N GLY A 8 17.23 -17.44 15.95
CA GLY A 8 15.87 -17.04 15.55
C GLY A 8 15.21 -16.10 16.55
N ILE A 9 14.53 -15.07 16.06
CA ILE A 9 13.69 -14.15 16.83
C ILE A 9 12.27 -14.15 16.24
N GLY A 10 11.28 -14.51 17.08
CA GLY A 10 9.87 -14.66 16.70
C GLY A 10 9.44 -16.12 16.52
N ALA A 11 8.13 -16.39 16.58
CA ALA A 11 7.63 -17.76 16.43
C ALA A 11 7.72 -18.23 14.96
N GLY A 12 8.22 -19.44 14.73
CA GLY A 12 8.54 -20.00 13.40
C GLY A 12 9.91 -19.60 12.84
N SER A 13 10.75 -18.89 13.61
CA SER A 13 12.13 -18.53 13.25
C SER A 13 13.15 -19.67 13.47
N ALA A 14 12.76 -20.72 14.22
CA ALA A 14 13.60 -21.89 14.47
C ALA A 14 13.64 -22.81 13.24
N GLY A 15 14.86 -23.23 12.87
CA GLY A 15 15.19 -23.85 11.59
C GLY A 15 14.28 -25.00 11.14
N LEU A 16 13.74 -24.85 9.93
CA LEU A 16 13.27 -25.91 9.07
C LEU A 16 14.14 -25.88 7.80
N ASP A 17 15.37 -26.39 7.88
CA ASP A 17 16.20 -26.65 6.69
C ASP A 17 17.22 -27.76 6.98
N PRO A 18 16.93 -29.03 6.62
CA PRO A 18 17.88 -30.14 6.76
C PRO A 18 18.82 -30.34 5.55
N LEU A 19 18.84 -29.42 4.58
CA LEU A 19 19.50 -29.67 3.28
C LEU A 19 20.88 -29.02 3.08
N TYR A 20 21.46 -28.32 4.06
CA TYR A 20 22.71 -27.57 3.85
C TYR A 20 23.77 -27.71 4.96
N GLU A 21 23.87 -28.87 5.62
CA GLU A 21 25.06 -29.20 6.41
C GLU A 21 26.10 -29.93 5.55
N ARG A 22 27.09 -29.21 5.01
CA ARG A 22 28.33 -29.81 4.49
C ARG A 22 29.53 -29.22 5.22
N GLY A 23 30.05 -29.96 6.20
CA GLY A 23 31.28 -29.64 6.93
C GLY A 23 32.52 -30.24 6.28
N GLY A 24 33.61 -29.47 6.21
CA GLY A 24 34.94 -29.91 5.80
C GLY A 24 36.02 -29.15 6.58
N THR A 25 37.05 -29.86 7.04
CA THR A 25 38.12 -29.40 7.93
C THR A 25 39.21 -28.60 7.18
N GLY A 26 39.69 -27.51 7.78
CA GLY A 26 40.84 -26.75 7.30
C GLY A 26 41.47 -25.91 8.41
N THR A 27 42.77 -26.12 8.61
CA THR A 27 43.68 -25.51 9.60
C THR A 27 44.34 -24.23 9.05
N GLY A 28 44.37 -23.14 9.82
CA GLY A 28 45.18 -21.94 9.52
C GLY A 28 44.74 -20.71 10.34
N SER A 29 45.70 -19.97 10.90
CA SER A 29 45.53 -18.97 11.96
C SER A 29 45.11 -17.57 11.49
N GLU A 30 43.83 -17.25 11.70
CA GLU A 30 43.27 -15.92 11.99
C GLU A 30 42.10 -16.17 12.96
N LEU A 31 41.81 -15.25 13.90
CA LEU A 31 40.63 -15.40 14.77
C LEU A 31 39.39 -15.43 13.86
N ALA A 32 38.83 -16.62 13.63
CA ALA A 32 37.69 -16.80 12.76
C ALA A 32 36.47 -16.09 13.35
N THR A 33 36.13 -14.91 12.82
CA THR A 33 34.84 -14.28 13.05
C THR A 33 33.76 -15.19 12.45
N THR A 34 32.86 -15.63 13.32
CA THR A 34 31.74 -16.51 12.96
C THR A 34 30.58 -15.62 12.59
N ASP A 35 30.18 -15.62 11.31
CA ASP A 35 29.00 -14.89 10.87
C ASP A 35 27.76 -15.42 11.60
N MET A 36 26.94 -14.51 12.13
CA MET A 36 25.69 -14.88 12.79
C MET A 36 24.54 -14.73 11.80
N VAL A 37 23.79 -15.81 11.59
CA VAL A 37 22.56 -15.78 10.80
C VAL A 37 21.39 -15.53 11.74
N LEU A 38 20.73 -14.39 11.60
CA LEU A 38 19.54 -14.03 12.38
C LEU A 38 18.29 -14.16 11.52
N ASN A 39 17.36 -15.03 11.94
CA ASN A 39 16.02 -15.10 11.35
C ASN A 39 15.05 -14.21 12.14
N ILE A 40 14.45 -13.23 11.46
CA ILE A 40 13.36 -12.41 12.01
C ILE A 40 12.06 -12.82 11.32
N GLY A 41 11.06 -13.24 12.10
CA GLY A 41 9.75 -13.68 11.60
C GLY A 41 9.58 -15.21 11.56
N PRO A 42 8.48 -15.73 11.01
CA PRO A 42 7.36 -15.01 10.39
C PRO A 42 6.45 -14.30 11.40
N GLN A 43 6.51 -14.62 12.70
CA GLN A 43 5.73 -13.92 13.73
C GLN A 43 6.63 -13.02 14.57
N HIS A 44 6.78 -11.77 14.13
CA HIS A 44 7.45 -10.71 14.88
C HIS A 44 6.65 -9.40 14.74
N PRO A 45 6.49 -8.58 15.80
CA PRO A 45 5.69 -7.34 15.71
C PRO A 45 6.12 -6.39 14.57
N ALA A 46 7.41 -6.34 14.26
CA ALA A 46 7.94 -5.49 13.19
C ALA A 46 7.75 -6.03 11.76
N THR A 47 7.29 -7.27 11.58
CA THR A 47 7.13 -7.87 10.24
C THR A 47 5.75 -7.62 9.62
N HIS A 48 4.88 -6.84 10.30
CA HIS A 48 3.56 -6.40 9.81
C HIS A 48 2.69 -7.51 9.22
N GLY A 49 2.76 -8.68 9.85
CA GLY A 49 2.24 -9.94 9.33
C GLY A 49 3.36 -10.98 9.21
N VAL A 50 3.22 -11.88 8.24
CA VAL A 50 4.08 -13.06 8.07
C VAL A 50 5.19 -12.86 7.03
N LEU A 51 6.04 -11.87 7.24
CA LEU A 51 7.30 -11.70 6.50
C LEU A 51 8.44 -12.33 7.29
N ARG A 52 9.32 -13.10 6.63
CA ARG A 52 10.56 -13.59 7.23
C ARG A 52 11.75 -12.88 6.59
N LEU A 53 12.64 -12.32 7.40
CA LEU A 53 13.93 -11.78 6.97
C LEU A 53 15.03 -12.69 7.51
N ARG A 54 15.84 -13.27 6.62
CA ARG A 54 17.07 -13.95 7.00
C ARG A 54 18.22 -12.95 6.84
N LEU A 55 18.88 -12.63 7.95
CA LEU A 55 19.96 -11.66 8.00
C LEU A 55 21.28 -12.38 8.29
N THR A 56 22.36 -11.96 7.63
CA THR A 56 23.72 -12.30 8.02
C THR A 56 24.32 -11.10 8.72
N LEU A 57 24.89 -11.29 9.91
CA LEU A 57 25.34 -10.23 10.81
C LEU A 57 26.82 -10.39 11.19
N ASP A 58 27.50 -9.25 11.33
CA ASP A 58 28.77 -9.11 12.04
C ASP A 58 28.54 -8.20 13.26
N GLY A 59 28.49 -8.82 14.45
CA GLY A 59 28.02 -8.16 15.66
C GLY A 59 26.58 -7.64 15.52
N GLU A 60 26.41 -6.31 15.58
CA GLU A 60 25.12 -5.64 15.38
C GLU A 60 24.88 -5.15 13.94
N ARG A 61 25.89 -5.25 13.07
CA ARG A 61 25.83 -4.77 11.69
C ARG A 61 25.28 -5.83 10.77
N ILE A 62 24.40 -5.43 9.86
CA ILE A 62 23.83 -6.29 8.84
C ILE A 62 24.78 -6.35 7.64
N LEU A 63 25.20 -7.56 7.28
CA LEU A 63 26.00 -7.82 6.08
C LEU A 63 25.12 -8.14 4.87
N ARG A 64 24.03 -8.90 5.10
CA ARG A 64 23.12 -9.35 4.04
C ARG A 64 21.70 -9.45 4.56
N CYS A 65 20.73 -9.16 3.70
CA CYS A 65 19.31 -9.41 3.95
C CYS A 65 18.70 -10.26 2.83
N GLU A 66 17.98 -11.31 3.19
CA GLU A 66 17.18 -12.15 2.32
C GLU A 66 15.71 -12.12 2.78
N PRO A 67 14.83 -11.35 2.12
CA PRO A 67 13.40 -11.39 2.36
C PRO A 67 12.80 -12.71 1.83
N ILE A 68 12.22 -13.49 2.72
CA ILE A 68 11.50 -14.74 2.42
C ILE A 68 10.00 -14.45 2.52
N ILE A 69 9.35 -14.47 1.37
CA ILE A 69 7.93 -14.15 1.17
C ILE A 69 7.14 -15.43 0.81
N GLY A 70 5.81 -15.33 0.69
CA GLY A 70 4.94 -16.42 0.25
C GLY A 70 4.13 -17.10 1.37
N TYR A 71 4.36 -16.72 2.64
CA TYR A 71 3.63 -17.30 3.78
C TYR A 71 2.12 -16.97 3.77
N MET A 72 1.71 -15.90 3.09
CA MET A 72 0.30 -15.57 2.86
C MET A 72 -0.16 -15.78 1.41
N HIS A 73 0.59 -16.57 0.63
CA HIS A 73 0.20 -16.87 -0.74
C HIS A 73 -1.05 -17.75 -0.78
N ARG A 74 -2.09 -17.22 -1.42
CA ARG A 74 -3.41 -17.87 -1.53
C ARG A 74 -3.80 -18.18 -2.98
N GLY A 75 -2.88 -17.96 -3.93
CA GLY A 75 -3.15 -18.09 -5.35
C GLY A 75 -4.27 -17.17 -5.82
N ALA A 76 -4.29 -15.91 -5.39
CA ALA A 76 -5.39 -14.99 -5.68
C ALA A 76 -5.56 -14.81 -7.19
N GLU A 77 -4.44 -14.67 -7.91
CA GLU A 77 -4.45 -14.55 -9.38
C GLU A 77 -5.00 -15.81 -10.06
N LYS A 78 -4.75 -17.01 -9.50
CA LYS A 78 -5.33 -18.25 -10.02
C LYS A 78 -6.83 -18.33 -9.73
N LEU A 79 -7.26 -17.84 -8.57
CA LEU A 79 -8.67 -17.76 -8.20
C LEU A 79 -9.45 -16.77 -9.09
N PHE A 80 -8.78 -15.79 -9.71
CA PHE A 80 -9.41 -14.90 -10.69
C PHE A 80 -9.78 -15.62 -11.98
N GLU A 81 -8.93 -16.55 -12.47
CA GLU A 81 -9.15 -17.27 -13.74
C GLU A 81 -10.41 -18.14 -13.73
N VAL A 82 -10.90 -18.53 -12.55
CA VAL A 82 -12.08 -19.38 -12.36
C VAL A 82 -13.32 -18.63 -11.86
N ARG A 83 -13.27 -17.30 -11.86
CA ARG A 83 -14.36 -16.42 -11.40
C ARG A 83 -14.73 -15.41 -12.47
N ASP A 84 -16.01 -15.05 -12.51
CA ASP A 84 -16.43 -14.01 -13.43
C ASP A 84 -15.90 -12.63 -13.01
N TYR A 85 -15.86 -11.69 -13.96
CA TYR A 85 -15.33 -10.34 -13.73
C TYR A 85 -15.98 -9.58 -12.56
N ARG A 86 -17.21 -9.92 -12.17
CA ARG A 86 -17.88 -9.29 -11.02
C ARG A 86 -17.47 -9.94 -9.70
N GLN A 87 -17.28 -11.25 -9.70
CA GLN A 87 -16.82 -12.01 -8.54
C GLN A 87 -15.37 -11.71 -8.17
N ILE A 88 -14.51 -11.38 -9.13
CA ILE A 88 -13.10 -11.05 -8.89
C ILE A 88 -12.94 -9.87 -7.93
N ILE A 89 -13.83 -8.88 -8.00
CA ILE A 89 -13.81 -7.68 -7.14
C ILE A 89 -13.79 -8.06 -5.65
N VAL A 90 -14.49 -9.13 -5.28
CA VAL A 90 -14.59 -9.66 -3.91
C VAL A 90 -13.27 -10.23 -3.38
N LEU A 91 -12.35 -10.59 -4.29
CA LEU A 91 -11.02 -11.08 -3.97
C LEU A 91 -9.96 -10.00 -4.13
N ALA A 92 -10.10 -9.10 -5.11
CA ALA A 92 -9.19 -7.99 -5.34
C ALA A 92 -9.04 -7.08 -4.11
N ASN A 93 -10.09 -6.93 -3.30
CA ASN A 93 -10.03 -6.09 -2.11
C ASN A 93 -9.39 -6.74 -0.87
N ARG A 94 -8.86 -7.97 -0.99
CA ARG A 94 -8.36 -8.78 0.15
C ARG A 94 -6.84 -8.98 0.19
N HIS A 95 -6.14 -8.70 -0.89
CA HIS A 95 -4.67 -8.81 -0.90
C HIS A 95 -4.06 -7.64 -0.10
N ASP A 96 -4.40 -6.42 -0.49
CA ASP A 96 -4.19 -5.21 0.29
C ASP A 96 -5.53 -4.78 0.89
N TRP A 97 -5.70 -5.13 2.17
CA TRP A 97 -6.90 -4.84 2.95
C TRP A 97 -6.95 -3.41 3.46
N LEU A 98 -5.83 -2.67 3.44
CA LEU A 98 -5.80 -1.25 3.82
C LEU A 98 -6.36 -0.38 2.70
N SER A 99 -6.08 -0.73 1.45
CA SER A 99 -6.58 0.00 0.27
C SER A 99 -7.66 -0.77 -0.50
N ALA A 100 -8.54 -1.47 0.21
CA ALA A 100 -9.56 -2.35 -0.34
C ALA A 100 -10.35 -1.71 -1.50
N PHE A 101 -10.87 -0.50 -1.34
CA PHE A 101 -11.63 0.20 -2.38
C PHE A 101 -10.78 0.49 -3.62
N SER A 102 -9.53 0.94 -3.41
CA SER A 102 -8.59 1.27 -4.49
C SER A 102 -8.19 0.04 -5.30
N ASN A 103 -8.10 -1.13 -4.66
CA ASN A 103 -7.80 -2.39 -5.35
C ASN A 103 -8.98 -2.91 -6.17
N GLU A 104 -10.22 -2.73 -5.70
CA GLU A 104 -11.42 -2.97 -6.51
C GLU A 104 -11.42 -2.06 -7.75
N LEU A 105 -11.11 -0.78 -7.55
CA LEU A 105 -11.12 0.25 -8.59
C LEU A 105 -10.21 -0.12 -9.76
N GLY A 106 -8.96 -0.51 -9.49
CA GLY A 106 -8.02 -0.85 -10.57
C GLY A 106 -8.47 -2.05 -11.42
N VAL A 107 -9.10 -3.06 -10.80
CA VAL A 107 -9.68 -4.19 -11.54
C VAL A 107 -10.84 -3.75 -12.43
N VAL A 108 -11.78 -2.95 -11.91
CA VAL A 108 -12.93 -2.52 -12.71
C VAL A 108 -12.51 -1.58 -13.84
N LEU A 109 -11.51 -0.72 -13.64
CA LEU A 109 -10.95 0.12 -14.69
C LEU A 109 -10.30 -0.70 -15.82
N ALA A 110 -9.59 -1.78 -15.49
CA ALA A 110 -9.02 -2.70 -16.49
C ALA A 110 -10.12 -3.29 -17.39
N VAL A 111 -11.21 -3.76 -16.76
CA VAL A 111 -12.35 -4.36 -17.47
C VAL A 111 -13.10 -3.30 -18.30
N GLU A 112 -13.38 -2.13 -17.72
CA GLU A 112 -14.06 -1.02 -18.40
C GLU A 112 -13.27 -0.56 -19.62
N ARG A 113 -11.94 -0.45 -19.51
CA ARG A 113 -11.03 -0.11 -20.62
C ARG A 113 -11.09 -1.14 -21.74
N MET A 114 -11.04 -2.44 -21.44
CA MET A 114 -11.16 -3.49 -22.47
C MET A 114 -12.52 -3.51 -23.17
N MET A 115 -13.57 -3.08 -22.47
CA MET A 115 -14.92 -3.05 -23.02
C MET A 115 -15.27 -1.72 -23.70
N GLY A 116 -14.40 -0.70 -23.63
CA GLY A 116 -14.71 0.65 -24.10
C GLY A 116 -15.92 1.26 -23.39
N LEU A 117 -16.10 0.98 -22.09
CA LEU A 117 -17.24 1.48 -21.32
C LEU A 117 -16.99 2.90 -20.82
N GLU A 118 -17.92 3.79 -21.12
CA GLU A 118 -18.02 5.09 -20.46
C GLU A 118 -18.90 4.98 -19.23
N VAL A 119 -18.38 5.41 -18.08
CA VAL A 119 -19.12 5.43 -16.81
C VAL A 119 -19.76 6.79 -16.57
N PRO A 120 -20.91 6.88 -15.87
CA PRO A 120 -21.55 8.15 -15.61
C PRO A 120 -20.65 9.13 -14.86
N VAL A 121 -20.75 10.43 -15.17
CA VAL A 121 -19.97 11.50 -14.51
C VAL A 121 -20.09 11.44 -12.99
N ARG A 122 -21.30 11.21 -12.46
CA ARG A 122 -21.50 11.05 -11.01
C ARG A 122 -20.71 9.88 -10.43
N ALA A 123 -20.63 8.76 -11.14
CA ALA A 123 -19.83 7.60 -10.71
C ALA A 123 -18.33 7.90 -10.72
N VAL A 124 -17.85 8.68 -11.69
CA VAL A 124 -16.45 9.15 -11.77
C VAL A 124 -16.06 9.93 -10.52
N TRP A 125 -16.86 10.93 -10.16
CA TRP A 125 -16.61 11.77 -8.99
C TRP A 125 -16.77 10.99 -7.67
N LEU A 126 -17.79 10.13 -7.55
CA LEU A 126 -17.97 9.28 -6.36
C LEU A 126 -16.81 8.30 -6.17
N ARG A 127 -16.33 7.65 -7.23
CA ARG A 127 -15.17 6.75 -7.13
C ARG A 127 -13.91 7.51 -6.71
N THR A 128 -13.73 8.74 -7.18
CA THR A 128 -12.60 9.60 -6.79
C THR A 128 -12.68 9.94 -5.30
N LEU A 129 -13.84 10.39 -4.82
CA LEU A 129 -14.09 10.66 -3.40
C LEU A 129 -13.77 9.45 -2.50
N LEU A 130 -14.30 8.28 -2.87
CA LEU A 130 -14.14 7.06 -2.06
C LEU A 130 -12.72 6.50 -2.11
N ALA A 131 -12.01 6.66 -3.25
CA ALA A 131 -10.60 6.32 -3.35
C ALA A 131 -9.75 7.20 -2.41
N GLU A 132 -10.03 8.51 -2.34
CA GLU A 132 -9.31 9.43 -1.46
C GLU A 132 -9.65 9.21 0.02
N PHE A 133 -10.90 8.89 0.38
CA PHE A 133 -11.20 8.42 1.75
C PHE A 133 -10.43 7.15 2.11
N ASN A 134 -10.35 6.18 1.19
CA ASN A 134 -9.58 4.97 1.43
C ASN A 134 -8.07 5.26 1.54
N ARG A 135 -7.54 6.25 0.80
CA ARG A 135 -6.16 6.74 0.92
C ARG A 135 -5.88 7.35 2.29
N VAL A 136 -6.79 8.19 2.80
CA VAL A 136 -6.68 8.74 4.16
C VAL A 136 -6.69 7.61 5.20
N LEU A 137 -7.63 6.66 5.10
CA LEU A 137 -7.71 5.50 6.02
C LEU A 137 -6.44 4.65 6.00
N ASN A 138 -5.83 4.47 4.84
CA ASN A 138 -4.57 3.75 4.66
C ASN A 138 -3.41 4.51 5.33
N HIS A 139 -3.25 5.80 5.05
CA HIS A 139 -2.12 6.56 5.59
C HIS A 139 -2.26 6.86 7.08
N LEU A 140 -3.47 7.01 7.61
CA LEU A 140 -3.67 7.07 9.06
C LEU A 140 -3.21 5.77 9.75
N MET A 141 -3.34 4.60 9.11
CA MET A 141 -2.75 3.38 9.66
C MET A 141 -1.24 3.54 9.84
N PHE A 142 -0.55 3.99 8.80
CA PHE A 142 0.90 4.23 8.85
C PHE A 142 1.30 5.28 9.89
N LEU A 143 0.61 6.42 9.91
CA LEU A 143 0.91 7.51 10.86
C LEU A 143 0.74 7.08 12.32
N GLY A 144 -0.11 6.09 12.59
CA GLY A 144 -0.26 5.49 13.92
C GLY A 144 0.70 4.34 14.19
N SER A 145 0.86 3.40 13.24
CA SER A 145 1.61 2.16 13.45
C SER A 145 3.12 2.37 13.38
N TYR A 146 3.60 3.27 12.52
CA TYR A 146 5.04 3.46 12.36
C TYR A 146 5.71 4.04 13.62
N PRO A 147 5.17 5.09 14.28
CA PRO A 147 5.71 5.52 15.57
C PRO A 147 5.67 4.43 16.64
N LEU A 148 4.64 3.58 16.65
CA LEU A 148 4.51 2.46 17.59
C LEU A 148 5.68 1.47 17.47
N GLU A 149 6.14 1.18 16.25
CA GLU A 149 7.30 0.32 16.01
C GLU A 149 8.61 0.88 16.56
N LEU A 150 8.69 2.22 16.64
CA LEU A 150 9.82 2.93 17.24
C LEU A 150 9.66 3.16 18.75
N GLY A 151 8.56 2.68 19.34
CA GLY A 151 8.27 2.73 20.78
C GLY A 151 7.31 3.86 21.20
N ALA A 152 6.86 4.72 20.28
CA ALA A 152 5.89 5.76 20.58
C ALA A 152 4.46 5.21 20.46
N ILE A 153 3.87 4.83 21.60
CA ILE A 153 2.59 4.10 21.62
C ILE A 153 1.38 5.03 21.36
N THR A 154 1.35 6.23 21.92
CA THR A 154 0.17 7.12 21.90
C THR A 154 -0.37 7.47 20.49
N PRO A 155 0.45 7.76 19.46
CA PRO A 155 -0.04 8.11 18.12
C PRO A 155 -1.02 7.10 17.51
N VAL A 156 -0.85 5.80 17.79
CA VAL A 156 -1.73 4.76 17.23
C VAL A 156 -3.18 4.94 17.68
N PHE A 157 -3.42 5.37 18.92
CA PHE A 157 -4.77 5.57 19.45
C PHE A 157 -5.44 6.79 18.81
N TYR A 158 -4.67 7.86 18.56
CA TYR A 158 -5.19 9.05 17.87
C TYR A 158 -5.51 8.71 16.42
N ALA A 159 -4.56 8.08 15.71
CA ALA A 159 -4.79 7.62 14.35
C ALA A 159 -6.02 6.69 14.24
N PHE A 160 -6.23 5.77 15.19
CA PHE A 160 -7.37 4.85 15.14
C PHE A 160 -8.71 5.52 15.43
N ARG A 161 -8.75 6.53 16.33
CA ARG A 161 -9.93 7.38 16.52
C ARG A 161 -10.30 8.10 15.21
N GLU A 162 -9.31 8.57 14.47
CA GLU A 162 -9.49 9.35 13.24
C GLU A 162 -9.94 8.42 12.12
N ARG A 163 -9.33 7.23 12.04
CA ARG A 163 -9.78 6.18 11.14
C ARG A 163 -11.22 5.79 11.41
N GLU A 164 -11.60 5.62 12.68
CA GLU A 164 -12.96 5.18 13.00
C GLU A 164 -14.02 6.21 12.60
N THR A 165 -13.69 7.49 12.71
CA THR A 165 -14.54 8.59 12.24
C THR A 165 -14.84 8.48 10.74
N LEU A 166 -13.84 8.18 9.91
CA LEU A 166 -14.03 7.98 8.47
C LEU A 166 -14.61 6.59 8.12
N GLN A 167 -14.25 5.58 8.89
CA GLN A 167 -14.68 4.20 8.68
C GLN A 167 -16.18 4.05 8.89
N ALA A 168 -16.77 4.78 9.85
CA ALA A 168 -18.22 4.86 10.04
C ALA A 168 -18.96 5.36 8.79
N VAL A 169 -18.42 6.37 8.10
CA VAL A 169 -19.02 6.93 6.88
C VAL A 169 -18.90 5.95 5.70
N MET A 170 -17.76 5.27 5.57
CA MET A 170 -17.54 4.23 4.56
C MET A 170 -18.41 2.98 4.79
N GLU A 171 -18.61 2.61 6.06
CA GLU A 171 -19.50 1.52 6.48
C GLU A 171 -20.96 1.85 6.17
N GLU A 172 -21.41 3.07 6.48
CA GLU A 172 -22.78 3.51 6.19
C GLU A 172 -23.11 3.37 4.69
N LEU A 173 -22.15 3.68 3.82
CA LEU A 173 -22.31 3.59 2.38
C LEU A 173 -22.34 2.14 1.87
N SER A 174 -21.39 1.32 2.31
CA SER A 174 -21.11 0.03 1.69
C SER A 174 -21.70 -1.17 2.44
N GLY A 175 -22.01 -1.00 3.73
CA GLY A 175 -22.30 -2.06 4.69
C GLY A 175 -21.06 -2.84 5.16
N GLY A 176 -19.87 -2.52 4.62
CA GLY A 176 -18.61 -3.17 4.94
C GLY A 176 -17.64 -2.22 5.63
N ARG A 177 -16.97 -2.68 6.69
CA ARG A 177 -16.00 -1.86 7.42
C ARG A 177 -14.65 -1.78 6.71
N MET A 178 -14.15 -2.91 6.23
CA MET A 178 -12.81 -3.02 5.62
C MET A 178 -12.89 -3.42 4.15
N HIS A 179 -13.78 -4.34 3.82
CA HIS A 179 -14.01 -4.79 2.47
C HIS A 179 -15.36 -4.25 2.00
N TYR A 180 -15.33 -3.34 1.03
CA TYR A 180 -16.49 -2.52 0.68
C TYR A 180 -17.34 -3.15 -0.43
N MET A 181 -16.72 -3.83 -1.40
CA MET A 181 -17.37 -4.45 -2.57
C MET A 181 -18.33 -3.48 -3.27
N PHE A 182 -17.92 -2.22 -3.35
CA PHE A 182 -18.79 -1.10 -3.74
C PHE A 182 -18.52 -0.67 -5.18
N ASN A 183 -17.29 -0.83 -5.66
CA ASN A 183 -17.00 -0.74 -7.09
C ASN A 183 -17.67 -1.89 -7.84
N ARG A 184 -18.16 -1.59 -9.04
CA ARG A 184 -18.63 -2.58 -10.01
C ARG A 184 -18.12 -2.21 -11.39
N VAL A 185 -17.98 -3.19 -12.28
CA VAL A 185 -17.79 -2.89 -13.70
C VAL A 185 -18.95 -2.00 -14.15
N GLY A 186 -18.64 -0.85 -14.75
CA GLY A 186 -19.61 0.12 -15.21
C GLY A 186 -20.05 1.17 -14.19
N GLY A 187 -19.44 1.26 -13.01
CA GLY A 187 -19.73 2.31 -12.00
C GLY A 187 -19.70 1.81 -10.55
N LEU A 188 -20.72 2.16 -9.77
CA LEU A 188 -20.87 1.77 -8.37
C LEU A 188 -22.06 0.83 -8.17
N LYS A 189 -22.06 0.10 -7.06
CA LYS A 189 -23.15 -0.80 -6.66
C LYS A 189 -24.47 -0.06 -6.54
N GLU A 190 -24.48 1.02 -5.76
CA GLU A 190 -25.64 1.81 -5.34
C GLU A 190 -25.22 3.30 -5.25
N ASP A 191 -26.19 4.21 -5.23
CA ASP A 191 -25.94 5.64 -4.98
C ASP A 191 -25.85 5.91 -3.47
N LEU A 192 -25.43 7.12 -3.12
CA LEU A 192 -25.23 7.56 -1.75
C LEU A 192 -26.55 7.55 -0.93
N PRO A 193 -26.50 7.18 0.36
CA PRO A 193 -27.61 7.38 1.29
C PRO A 193 -27.99 8.87 1.40
N TYR A 194 -29.26 9.13 1.77
CA TYR A 194 -29.73 10.50 1.94
C TYR A 194 -28.91 11.27 2.98
N GLY A 195 -28.44 12.47 2.61
CA GLY A 195 -27.62 13.34 3.47
C GLY A 195 -26.19 12.85 3.73
N TRP A 196 -25.74 11.77 3.06
CA TRP A 196 -24.42 11.17 3.30
C TRP A 196 -23.26 12.14 3.04
N LEU A 197 -23.34 12.99 2.00
CA LEU A 197 -22.31 13.98 1.69
C LEU A 197 -22.04 14.93 2.87
N GLY A 198 -23.07 15.34 3.60
CA GLY A 198 -22.92 16.19 4.79
C GLY A 198 -22.19 15.48 5.93
N ARG A 199 -22.49 14.20 6.15
CA ARG A 199 -21.77 13.37 7.15
C ARG A 199 -20.33 13.11 6.74
N ALA A 200 -20.09 12.85 5.45
CA ALA A 200 -18.75 12.69 4.89
C ALA A 200 -17.90 13.96 5.06
N SER A 201 -18.49 15.13 4.80
CA SER A 201 -17.84 16.43 5.02
C SER A 201 -17.51 16.68 6.49
N ALA A 202 -18.46 16.39 7.39
CA ALA A 202 -18.24 16.52 8.83
C ALA A 202 -17.12 15.58 9.33
N ALA A 203 -17.05 14.35 8.81
CA ALA A 203 -16.00 13.40 9.14
C ALA A 203 -14.62 13.85 8.61
N SER A 204 -14.55 14.33 7.36
CA SER A 204 -13.35 14.94 6.78
C SER A 204 -12.84 16.10 7.64
N THR A 205 -13.74 17.02 8.01
CA THR A 205 -13.45 18.19 8.86
C THR A 205 -12.94 17.78 10.24
N ALA A 206 -13.57 16.78 10.87
CA ALA A 206 -13.17 16.29 12.18
C ALA A 206 -11.77 15.66 12.16
N VAL A 207 -11.45 14.87 11.14
CA VAL A 207 -10.10 14.30 10.97
C VAL A 207 -9.08 15.40 10.72
N ARG A 208 -9.38 16.35 9.82
CA ARG A 208 -8.51 17.49 9.52
C ARG A 208 -8.18 18.31 10.77
N GLY A 209 -9.18 18.59 11.61
CA GLY A 209 -9.00 19.36 12.84
C GLY A 209 -8.18 18.66 13.93
N ARG A 210 -8.08 17.33 13.88
CA ARG A 210 -7.36 16.50 14.88
C ARG A 210 -6.00 16.01 14.39
N LEU A 211 -5.75 16.03 13.08
CA LEU A 211 -4.46 15.64 12.49
C LEU A 211 -3.25 16.34 13.13
N PRO A 212 -3.32 17.64 13.52
CA PRO A 212 -2.22 18.30 14.23
C PRO A 212 -1.81 17.62 15.55
N ASP A 213 -2.71 16.88 16.23
CA ASP A 213 -2.37 16.15 17.45
C ASP A 213 -1.30 15.08 17.18
N ILE A 214 -1.43 14.36 16.05
CA ILE A 214 -0.47 13.33 15.61
C ILE A 214 0.82 14.00 15.15
N GLU A 215 0.71 15.07 14.36
CA GLU A 215 1.85 15.81 13.81
C GLU A 215 2.75 16.37 14.93
N ASN A 216 2.15 17.07 15.89
CA ASN A 216 2.87 17.69 17.00
C ASN A 216 3.54 16.67 17.92
N LEU A 217 2.90 15.51 18.11
CA LEU A 217 3.44 14.44 18.95
C LEU A 217 4.65 13.73 18.32
N VAL A 218 4.69 13.63 16.99
CA VAL A 218 5.68 12.83 16.27
C VAL A 218 6.79 13.68 15.65
N LEU A 219 6.46 14.72 14.87
CA LEU A 219 7.46 15.45 14.08
C LEU A 219 8.46 16.24 14.93
N GLY A 220 7.99 16.81 16.04
CA GLY A 220 8.83 17.58 16.97
C GLY A 220 9.65 16.70 17.92
N ASN A 221 9.41 15.39 17.95
CA ASN A 221 10.04 14.50 18.92
C ASN A 221 11.50 14.18 18.55
N GLU A 222 12.43 14.55 19.42
CA GLU A 222 13.87 14.35 19.19
C GLU A 222 14.26 12.87 19.03
N ILE A 223 13.62 11.97 19.79
CA ILE A 223 13.89 10.52 19.71
C ILE A 223 13.42 9.99 18.35
N PHE A 224 12.21 10.38 17.91
CA PHE A 224 11.70 9.98 16.61
C PHE A 224 12.62 10.47 15.48
N ARG A 225 13.05 11.73 15.53
CA ARG A 225 13.99 12.29 14.54
C ARG A 225 15.34 11.57 14.57
N ALA A 226 15.90 11.31 15.75
CA ALA A 226 17.16 10.57 15.90
C ALA A 226 17.10 9.14 15.31
N ARG A 227 15.92 8.52 15.31
CA ARG A 227 15.70 7.17 14.78
C ARG A 227 15.32 7.12 13.30
N THR A 228 15.08 8.26 12.65
CA THR A 228 14.50 8.29 11.29
C THR A 228 15.23 9.20 10.31
N VAL A 229 15.85 10.29 10.78
CA VAL A 229 16.60 11.22 9.93
C VAL A 229 17.94 10.58 9.56
N GLY A 230 18.23 10.51 8.26
CA GLY A 230 19.42 9.86 7.72
C GLY A 230 19.40 8.34 7.73
N VAL A 231 18.36 7.71 8.26
CA VAL A 231 18.23 6.24 8.35
C VAL A 231 17.46 5.71 7.14
N GLY A 232 17.99 4.64 6.51
CA GLY A 232 17.30 3.98 5.40
C GLY A 232 17.13 4.85 4.16
N ARG A 233 18.18 5.59 3.78
CA ARG A 233 18.18 6.40 2.56
C ARG A 233 18.04 5.50 1.34
N LEU A 234 17.10 5.84 0.47
CA LEU A 234 16.89 5.18 -0.81
C LEU A 234 17.21 6.17 -1.93
N SER A 235 18.07 5.77 -2.87
CA SER A 235 18.46 6.66 -3.98
C SER A 235 17.46 6.57 -5.15
N PRO A 236 17.33 7.63 -5.98
CA PRO A 236 16.54 7.58 -7.21
C PRO A 236 16.93 6.43 -8.16
N GLU A 237 18.22 6.08 -8.22
CA GLU A 237 18.73 4.99 -9.06
C GLU A 237 18.22 3.62 -8.60
N LEU A 238 18.24 3.38 -7.28
CA LEU A 238 17.65 2.16 -6.70
C LEU A 238 16.13 2.14 -6.87
N ILE A 239 15.45 3.28 -6.73
CA ILE A 239 14.01 3.39 -7.00
C ILE A 239 13.68 2.94 -8.42
N ALA A 240 14.41 3.45 -9.41
CA ALA A 240 14.21 3.09 -10.80
C ALA A 240 14.52 1.60 -11.05
N SER A 241 15.62 1.10 -10.50
CA SER A 241 16.09 -0.28 -10.71
C SER A 241 15.14 -1.34 -10.13
N TYR A 242 14.56 -1.05 -8.96
CA TYR A 242 13.63 -1.96 -8.28
C TYR A 242 12.15 -1.65 -8.56
N GLY A 243 11.86 -0.62 -9.36
CA GLY A 243 10.50 -0.18 -9.65
C GLY A 243 9.72 0.22 -8.39
N VAL A 244 10.38 0.82 -7.41
CA VAL A 244 9.71 1.42 -6.24
C VAL A 244 8.90 2.63 -6.73
N SER A 245 7.74 2.89 -6.15
CA SER A 245 6.84 3.96 -6.62
C SER A 245 6.07 4.60 -5.47
N GLY A 246 5.21 5.57 -5.78
CA GLY A 246 4.33 6.15 -4.78
C GLY A 246 5.04 7.00 -3.73
N PRO A 247 4.49 7.06 -2.50
CA PRO A 247 5.06 7.86 -1.41
C PRO A 247 6.53 7.56 -1.11
N ILE A 248 6.96 6.32 -1.27
CA ILE A 248 8.34 5.87 -1.02
C ILE A 248 9.30 6.49 -2.05
N ALA A 249 8.92 6.44 -3.33
CA ALA A 249 9.71 7.05 -4.40
C ALA A 249 9.73 8.58 -4.27
N ARG A 250 8.57 9.18 -3.99
CA ARG A 250 8.42 10.64 -3.81
C ARG A 250 9.21 11.18 -2.63
N ALA A 251 9.49 10.37 -1.61
CA ALA A 251 10.34 10.76 -0.49
C ALA A 251 11.83 10.94 -0.88
N SER A 252 12.22 10.42 -2.04
CA SER A 252 13.59 10.45 -2.56
C SER A 252 13.73 11.29 -3.84
N GLY A 253 12.81 12.23 -4.04
CA GLY A 253 12.88 13.24 -5.10
C GLY A 253 12.24 12.85 -6.43
N VAL A 254 11.68 11.64 -6.54
CA VAL A 254 11.02 11.19 -7.77
C VAL A 254 9.64 11.84 -7.87
N ASP A 255 9.49 12.84 -8.74
CA ASP A 255 8.21 13.50 -9.01
C ASP A 255 7.36 12.68 -10.00
N ALA A 256 6.68 11.65 -9.48
CA ALA A 256 5.77 10.81 -10.24
C ALA A 256 4.50 10.48 -9.43
N ASP A 257 3.34 10.68 -10.04
CA ASP A 257 2.02 10.32 -9.50
C ASP A 257 1.02 10.10 -10.62
N LEU A 258 0.51 8.87 -10.77
CA LEU A 258 -0.39 8.55 -11.89
C LEU A 258 -1.68 9.36 -11.89
N ARG A 259 -2.11 9.90 -10.75
CA ARG A 259 -3.30 10.76 -10.70
C ARG A 259 -3.11 12.06 -11.49
N ARG A 260 -1.87 12.55 -11.58
CA ARG A 260 -1.51 13.74 -12.37
C ARG A 260 -0.97 13.36 -13.75
N ASP A 261 -0.10 12.36 -13.82
CA ASP A 261 0.72 12.08 -15.00
C ASP A 261 0.01 11.20 -16.05
N GLU A 262 -0.87 10.29 -15.62
CA GLU A 262 -1.78 9.53 -16.49
C GLU A 262 -3.18 9.45 -15.83
N PRO A 263 -3.90 10.58 -15.79
CA PRO A 263 -5.07 10.72 -14.94
C PRO A 263 -6.19 9.76 -15.35
N TYR A 264 -6.89 9.27 -14.32
CA TYR A 264 -8.10 8.48 -14.44
C TYR A 264 -9.19 9.10 -13.55
N LEU A 265 -10.44 8.74 -13.77
CA LEU A 265 -11.58 9.35 -13.08
C LEU A 265 -11.53 10.90 -13.13
N ALA A 266 -11.81 11.59 -12.00
CA ALA A 266 -11.84 13.04 -11.91
C ALA A 266 -10.47 13.68 -11.60
N TYR A 267 -9.39 12.89 -11.53
CA TYR A 267 -8.09 13.44 -11.12
C TYR A 267 -7.51 14.47 -12.10
N ASP A 268 -7.83 14.37 -13.41
CA ASP A 268 -7.43 15.38 -14.40
C ASP A 268 -8.04 16.75 -14.10
N GLU A 269 -9.34 16.81 -13.81
CA GLU A 269 -10.03 18.05 -13.43
C GLU A 269 -9.44 18.62 -12.13
N LEU A 270 -9.24 17.76 -11.11
CA LEU A 270 -8.66 18.15 -9.82
C LEU A 270 -7.21 18.65 -9.95
N ALA A 271 -6.43 18.14 -10.90
CA ALA A 271 -5.09 18.61 -11.20
C ALA A 271 -5.12 19.98 -11.89
N ARG A 272 -6.00 20.17 -12.88
CA ARG A 272 -6.18 21.45 -13.57
C ARG A 272 -6.68 22.56 -12.66
N ASP A 273 -7.51 22.21 -11.68
CA ASP A 273 -8.00 23.14 -10.66
C ASP A 273 -6.97 23.41 -9.54
N GLY A 274 -5.80 22.77 -9.57
CA GLY A 274 -4.72 22.96 -8.59
C GLY A 274 -4.97 22.32 -7.23
N VAL A 275 -6.00 21.50 -7.08
CA VAL A 275 -6.33 20.79 -5.83
C VAL A 275 -5.39 19.58 -5.65
N LEU A 276 -5.15 18.82 -6.72
CA LEU A 276 -4.20 17.71 -6.70
C LEU A 276 -2.76 18.23 -6.72
N ARG A 277 -2.11 18.20 -5.57
CA ARG A 277 -0.69 18.54 -5.41
C ARG A 277 0.14 17.28 -5.10
N VAL A 278 1.21 17.07 -5.86
CA VAL A 278 2.13 15.94 -5.66
C VAL A 278 3.13 16.31 -4.56
N VAL A 279 3.20 15.49 -3.52
CA VAL A 279 4.08 15.73 -2.37
C VAL A 279 5.40 15.00 -2.56
N THR A 280 6.51 15.73 -2.58
CA THR A 280 7.86 15.18 -2.67
C THR A 280 8.76 15.65 -1.52
N ARG A 281 9.83 14.88 -1.27
CA ARG A 281 11.00 15.21 -0.44
C ARG A 281 12.23 14.67 -1.14
N SER A 282 13.42 15.12 -0.78
CA SER A 282 14.68 14.72 -1.45
C SER A 282 15.59 13.83 -0.60
N ASP A 283 15.36 13.76 0.71
CA ASP A 283 16.29 13.07 1.62
C ASP A 283 16.28 11.54 1.45
N GLY A 284 15.15 10.96 1.03
CA GLY A 284 14.99 9.53 0.81
C GLY A 284 15.07 8.66 2.07
N ASP A 285 15.13 9.26 3.26
CA ASP A 285 15.20 8.56 4.55
C ASP A 285 13.82 8.24 5.12
N CYS A 286 13.80 7.52 6.24
CA CYS A 286 12.57 7.16 6.95
C CYS A 286 11.73 8.38 7.33
N PHE A 287 12.38 9.48 7.74
CA PHE A 287 11.70 10.70 8.14
C PHE A 287 11.01 11.38 6.94
N ALA A 288 11.66 11.43 5.79
CA ALA A 288 11.10 11.95 4.55
C ALA A 288 9.87 11.14 4.11
N ARG A 289 9.93 9.81 4.18
CA ARG A 289 8.77 8.94 3.90
C ARG A 289 7.59 9.24 4.81
N PHE A 290 7.84 9.44 6.10
CA PHE A 290 6.80 9.82 7.05
C PHE A 290 6.15 11.17 6.69
N ASN A 291 6.98 12.17 6.37
CA ASN A 291 6.49 13.50 5.98
C ASN A 291 5.67 13.45 4.68
N VAL A 292 6.09 12.68 3.68
CA VAL A 292 5.34 12.53 2.43
C VAL A 292 3.95 11.96 2.70
N LEU A 293 3.86 10.89 3.51
CA LEU A 293 2.58 10.25 3.84
C LEU A 293 1.68 11.15 4.68
N LEU A 294 2.23 11.89 5.64
CA LEU A 294 1.49 12.88 6.44
C LEU A 294 0.90 13.99 5.56
N GLU A 295 1.72 14.58 4.71
CA GLU A 295 1.27 15.63 3.79
C GLU A 295 0.28 15.08 2.74
N GLN A 296 0.46 13.83 2.30
CA GLN A 296 -0.49 13.16 1.42
C GLN A 296 -1.88 13.01 2.07
N VAL A 297 -1.98 12.81 3.39
CA VAL A 297 -3.28 12.84 4.09
C VAL A 297 -3.95 14.20 3.94
N LYS A 298 -3.21 15.30 4.15
CA LYS A 298 -3.73 16.67 4.00
C LYS A 298 -4.25 16.90 2.58
N VAL A 299 -3.47 16.52 1.56
CA VAL A 299 -3.88 16.59 0.14
C VAL A 299 -5.13 15.77 -0.13
N SER A 300 -5.20 14.55 0.42
CA SER A 300 -6.34 13.65 0.17
C SER A 300 -7.63 14.22 0.80
N LEU A 301 -7.53 14.89 1.95
CA LEU A 301 -8.66 15.61 2.55
C LEU A 301 -9.07 16.81 1.69
N ASP A 302 -8.13 17.54 1.07
CA ASP A 302 -8.45 18.64 0.15
C ASP A 302 -9.20 18.12 -1.09
N LEU A 303 -8.76 16.97 -1.62
CA LEU A 303 -9.43 16.29 -2.74
C LEU A 303 -10.82 15.77 -2.35
N VAL A 304 -10.98 15.26 -1.13
CA VAL A 304 -12.28 14.85 -0.57
C VAL A 304 -13.25 16.03 -0.54
N ASP A 305 -12.81 17.18 -0.01
CA ASP A 305 -13.64 18.37 0.11
C ASP A 305 -14.06 18.88 -1.28
N ALA A 306 -13.12 18.96 -2.24
CA ALA A 306 -13.40 19.33 -3.63
C ALA A 306 -14.37 18.36 -4.32
N CYS A 307 -14.23 17.04 -4.08
CA CYS A 307 -15.15 16.06 -4.62
C CYS A 307 -16.57 16.21 -4.04
N ILE A 308 -16.68 16.49 -2.74
CA ILE A 308 -17.98 16.70 -2.07
C ILE A 308 -18.67 17.96 -2.63
N ASP A 309 -17.93 19.05 -2.79
CA ASP A 309 -18.46 20.30 -3.37
C ASP A 309 -18.96 20.05 -4.81
N ARG A 310 -18.15 19.37 -5.61
CA ARG A 310 -18.51 19.02 -6.98
C ARG A 310 -19.75 18.11 -7.03
N LEU A 311 -19.82 17.07 -6.20
CA LEU A 311 -20.97 16.16 -6.13
C LEU A 311 -22.24 16.83 -5.63
N SER A 312 -22.11 17.89 -4.83
CA SER A 312 -23.23 18.72 -4.38
C SER A 312 -23.74 19.65 -5.49
N SER A 313 -22.88 20.05 -6.42
CA SER A 313 -23.23 20.88 -7.58
C SER A 313 -23.83 20.10 -8.76
N ILE A 314 -23.46 18.82 -8.91
CA ILE A 314 -23.94 17.98 -10.01
C ILE A 314 -25.34 17.41 -9.65
N PRO A 315 -26.33 17.46 -10.56
CA PRO A 315 -27.63 16.85 -10.33
C PRO A 315 -27.55 15.36 -9.98
N ALA A 316 -28.55 14.86 -9.26
CA ALA A 316 -28.72 13.43 -9.08
C ALA A 316 -28.80 12.73 -10.45
N GLY A 317 -28.17 11.57 -10.57
CA GLY A 317 -28.02 10.88 -11.84
C GLY A 317 -27.54 9.45 -11.64
N PRO A 318 -27.43 8.67 -12.73
CA PRO A 318 -27.01 7.28 -12.64
C PRO A 318 -25.59 7.19 -12.07
N VAL A 319 -25.37 6.19 -11.23
CA VAL A 319 -24.04 5.85 -10.69
C VAL A 319 -23.47 4.57 -11.30
N ASN A 320 -24.21 3.96 -12.23
CA ASN A 320 -23.76 2.80 -12.99
C ASN A 320 -24.43 2.74 -14.37
N VAL A 321 -23.83 1.92 -15.25
CA VAL A 321 -24.43 1.55 -16.53
C VAL A 321 -25.10 0.18 -16.43
N ARG A 322 -26.15 -0.03 -17.23
CA ARG A 322 -26.82 -1.31 -17.33
C ARG A 322 -25.94 -2.30 -18.12
N LEU A 323 -25.52 -3.37 -17.45
CA LEU A 323 -24.73 -4.44 -18.07
C LEU A 323 -25.58 -5.67 -18.41
N PRO A 324 -25.14 -6.51 -19.36
CA PRO A 324 -25.78 -7.79 -19.64
C PRO A 324 -25.69 -8.74 -18.43
N LYS A 325 -26.65 -9.68 -18.35
CA LYS A 325 -26.71 -10.70 -17.29
C LYS A 325 -25.40 -11.47 -17.18
N ILE A 326 -24.88 -11.92 -18.33
CA ILE A 326 -23.54 -12.51 -18.44
C ILE A 326 -22.64 -11.43 -19.02
N LEU A 327 -21.67 -10.98 -18.24
CA LEU A 327 -20.65 -10.03 -18.69
C LEU A 327 -19.54 -10.82 -19.38
N LYS A 328 -19.32 -10.56 -20.66
CA LYS A 328 -18.18 -11.09 -21.41
C LYS A 328 -17.30 -9.92 -21.81
N VAL A 329 -15.99 -10.07 -21.63
CA VAL A 329 -15.01 -9.06 -22.04
C VAL A 329 -14.45 -9.47 -23.39
N PRO A 330 -14.35 -8.56 -24.38
CA PRO A 330 -13.81 -8.87 -25.70
C PRO A 330 -12.45 -9.58 -25.64
N GLU A 331 -12.14 -10.38 -26.66
CA GLU A 331 -10.81 -10.98 -26.79
C GLU A 331 -9.76 -9.89 -26.95
N GLY A 332 -8.65 -10.03 -26.21
CA GLY A 332 -7.56 -9.07 -26.23
C GLY A 332 -6.80 -9.02 -24.90
N GLN A 333 -5.92 -8.03 -24.79
CA GLN A 333 -5.16 -7.78 -23.58
C GLN A 333 -5.05 -6.28 -23.29
N THR A 334 -4.95 -5.91 -22.03
CA THR A 334 -4.67 -4.54 -21.61
C THR A 334 -3.75 -4.53 -20.39
N TYR A 335 -2.96 -3.47 -20.28
CA TYR A 335 -2.29 -3.09 -19.06
C TYR A 335 -2.83 -1.72 -18.64
N CYS A 336 -3.36 -1.63 -17.43
CA CYS A 336 -3.68 -0.35 -16.82
C CYS A 336 -3.08 -0.29 -15.43
N TRP A 337 -2.94 0.92 -14.90
CA TRP A 337 -2.42 1.15 -13.57
C TRP A 337 -3.21 2.23 -12.86
N THR A 338 -3.09 2.24 -11.54
CA THR A 338 -3.65 3.27 -10.67
C THR A 338 -2.63 3.64 -9.60
N GLU A 339 -2.73 4.86 -9.08
CA GLU A 339 -1.98 5.28 -7.91
C GLU A 339 -2.71 4.75 -6.65
N ASN A 340 -2.48 3.50 -6.28
CA ASN A 340 -2.92 2.97 -4.99
C ASN A 340 -2.23 3.77 -3.85
N PRO A 341 -2.82 3.87 -2.64
CA PRO A 341 -2.17 4.52 -1.50
C PRO A 341 -0.71 4.12 -1.29
N LEU A 342 -0.36 2.83 -1.45
CA LEU A 342 1.02 2.37 -1.27
C LEU A 342 1.95 2.67 -2.47
N GLY A 343 1.39 3.06 -3.61
CA GLY A 343 2.09 3.40 -4.85
C GLY A 343 1.41 2.85 -6.08
N MET A 344 2.14 2.76 -7.19
CA MET A 344 1.56 2.33 -8.47
C MET A 344 1.17 0.85 -8.43
N ASN A 345 -0.11 0.55 -8.64
CA ASN A 345 -0.60 -0.82 -8.84
C ASN A 345 -0.96 -1.02 -10.31
N GLY A 346 -0.48 -2.12 -10.89
CA GLY A 346 -0.69 -2.48 -12.29
C GLY A 346 -1.58 -3.71 -12.45
N TYR A 347 -2.37 -3.72 -13.52
CA TYR A 347 -3.38 -4.72 -13.81
C TYR A 347 -3.20 -5.16 -15.26
N TYR A 348 -2.60 -6.33 -15.45
CA TYR A 348 -2.45 -6.94 -16.77
C TYR A 348 -3.56 -7.98 -16.97
N LEU A 349 -4.55 -7.62 -17.78
CA LEU A 349 -5.72 -8.42 -18.06
C LEU A 349 -5.64 -9.00 -19.46
N VAL A 350 -5.86 -10.31 -19.58
CA VAL A 350 -6.00 -11.04 -20.84
C VAL A 350 -7.37 -11.72 -20.86
N SER A 351 -8.13 -11.49 -21.93
CA SER A 351 -9.45 -12.09 -22.15
C SER A 351 -9.46 -12.88 -23.47
N ARG A 352 -10.22 -13.98 -23.48
CA ARG A 352 -10.52 -14.80 -24.67
C ARG A 352 -11.99 -14.67 -25.11
N GLY A 353 -12.64 -13.55 -24.82
CA GLY A 353 -14.05 -13.34 -25.17
C GLY A 353 -15.06 -14.01 -24.22
N ASP A 354 -14.61 -14.52 -23.07
CA ASP A 354 -15.47 -15.23 -22.10
C ASP A 354 -15.85 -14.36 -20.89
N LYS A 355 -16.62 -14.92 -19.97
CA LYS A 355 -17.08 -14.29 -18.72
C LYS A 355 -16.04 -14.30 -17.61
N THR A 356 -14.98 -15.09 -17.74
CA THR A 356 -13.83 -15.15 -16.83
C THR A 356 -12.58 -14.66 -17.56
N PRO A 357 -11.62 -14.04 -16.86
CA PRO A 357 -10.34 -13.68 -17.47
C PRO A 357 -9.55 -14.95 -17.80
N TRP A 358 -8.83 -14.92 -18.92
CA TRP A 358 -7.82 -15.92 -19.18
C TRP A 358 -6.63 -15.75 -18.22
N ARG A 359 -6.27 -14.49 -17.96
CA ARG A 359 -5.24 -14.12 -16.98
C ARG A 359 -5.52 -12.73 -16.43
N LEU A 360 -5.36 -12.54 -15.13
CA LEU A 360 -5.26 -11.22 -14.50
C LEU A 360 -4.05 -11.21 -13.57
N LYS A 361 -2.94 -10.61 -14.03
CA LYS A 361 -1.73 -10.45 -13.23
C LYS A 361 -1.77 -9.08 -12.56
N LEU A 362 -1.47 -9.06 -11.27
CA LEU A 362 -1.35 -7.84 -10.48
C LEU A 362 0.13 -7.50 -10.28
N ARG A 363 0.49 -6.24 -10.50
CA ARG A 363 1.73 -5.62 -9.99
C ARG A 363 1.34 -4.75 -8.81
N SER A 364 2.05 -4.86 -7.71
CA SER A 364 1.81 -4.05 -6.50
C SER A 364 3.03 -3.29 -6.05
N ALA A 365 2.80 -2.10 -5.48
CA ALA A 365 3.83 -1.35 -4.79
C ALA A 365 4.48 -2.14 -3.63
N SER A 366 3.70 -2.87 -2.81
CA SER A 366 4.24 -3.60 -1.64
C SER A 366 5.37 -4.58 -1.99
N PHE A 367 5.22 -5.31 -3.11
CA PHE A 367 6.24 -6.23 -3.60
C PHE A 367 7.54 -5.49 -3.95
N ASN A 368 7.44 -4.39 -4.70
CA ASN A 368 8.60 -3.58 -5.06
C ASN A 368 9.26 -2.94 -3.82
N ASN A 369 8.46 -2.46 -2.86
CA ASN A 369 8.95 -1.87 -1.60
C ASN A 369 9.77 -2.87 -0.77
N ILE A 370 9.42 -4.17 -0.78
CA ILE A 370 10.20 -5.20 -0.08
C ILE A 370 11.38 -5.69 -0.91
N SER A 371 11.25 -5.73 -2.23
CA SER A 371 12.30 -6.25 -3.12
C SER A 371 13.62 -5.47 -3.03
N VAL A 372 13.58 -4.20 -2.61
CA VAL A 372 14.76 -3.33 -2.48
C VAL A 372 15.47 -3.45 -1.12
N LEU A 373 14.88 -4.12 -0.13
CA LEU A 373 15.49 -4.31 1.19
C LEU A 373 16.89 -4.95 1.19
N PRO A 374 17.22 -5.91 0.29
CA PRO A 374 18.58 -6.43 0.16
C PRO A 374 19.65 -5.37 -0.13
N GLU A 375 19.28 -4.24 -0.72
CA GLU A 375 20.19 -3.12 -1.00
C GLU A 375 20.18 -2.06 0.11
N MET A 376 19.06 -1.91 0.82
CA MET A 376 18.90 -0.88 1.85
C MET A 376 19.44 -1.25 3.23
N LEU A 377 19.40 -2.54 3.58
CA LEU A 377 19.74 -3.02 4.91
C LEU A 377 21.24 -3.33 5.16
N PRO A 378 22.06 -3.71 4.16
CA PRO A 378 23.48 -3.88 4.39
C PRO A 378 24.15 -2.61 4.94
N ASN A 379 25.11 -2.81 5.84
CA ASN A 379 25.87 -1.77 6.56
C ASN A 379 25.07 -0.97 7.60
N THR A 380 23.78 -1.25 7.81
CA THR A 380 23.01 -0.68 8.93
C THR A 380 23.10 -1.58 10.16
N ILE A 381 22.68 -1.07 11.32
CA ILE A 381 22.54 -1.90 12.53
C ILE A 381 21.14 -2.55 12.60
N VAL A 382 21.02 -3.64 13.35
CA VAL A 382 19.74 -4.37 13.53
C VAL A 382 18.63 -3.47 14.10
N ALA A 383 18.96 -2.51 14.96
CA ALA A 383 17.97 -1.58 15.52
C ALA A 383 17.36 -0.64 14.45
N ASP A 384 18.16 -0.24 13.45
CA ASP A 384 17.71 0.63 12.36
C ASP A 384 16.87 -0.14 11.34
N MET A 385 17.08 -1.44 11.20
CA MET A 385 16.26 -2.30 10.34
C MET A 385 14.77 -2.15 10.64
N ILE A 386 14.37 -2.03 11.92
CA ILE A 386 12.97 -1.84 12.31
C ILE A 386 12.42 -0.51 11.77
N ALA A 387 13.21 0.57 11.88
CA ALA A 387 12.84 1.87 11.35
C ALA A 387 12.73 1.85 9.82
N ILE A 388 13.65 1.17 9.15
CA ILE A 388 13.67 1.02 7.70
C ILE A 388 12.45 0.23 7.25
N LEU A 389 12.25 -0.98 7.80
CA LEU A 389 11.16 -1.88 7.44
C LEU A 389 9.78 -1.23 7.62
N GLY A 390 9.52 -0.62 8.78
CA GLY A 390 8.27 0.09 9.03
C GLY A 390 8.03 1.24 8.05
N SER A 391 9.08 1.98 7.70
CA SER A 391 8.96 3.13 6.80
C SER A 391 8.67 2.76 5.34
N MET A 392 8.95 1.51 4.92
CA MET A 392 8.68 1.01 3.56
C MET A 392 7.20 0.68 3.32
N PHE A 393 6.40 0.68 4.39
CA PHE A 393 4.94 0.55 4.43
C PHE A 393 4.35 -0.39 3.37
N PHE A 394 4.21 -1.66 3.73
CA PHE A 394 3.79 -2.73 2.85
C PHE A 394 2.67 -3.55 3.51
N VAL A 395 1.92 -4.30 2.69
CA VAL A 395 0.95 -5.28 3.17
C VAL A 395 1.37 -6.66 2.71
N VAL A 396 1.58 -7.59 3.64
CA VAL A 396 2.09 -8.94 3.29
C VAL A 396 1.16 -9.71 2.36
N GLY A 397 -0.16 -9.56 2.52
CA GLY A 397 -1.13 -10.18 1.61
C GLY A 397 -1.05 -9.64 0.18
N ASP A 398 -0.52 -8.43 0.01
CA ASP A 398 -0.24 -7.80 -1.27
C ASP A 398 1.12 -8.23 -1.81
N ILE A 399 2.09 -8.61 -1.00
CA ILE A 399 3.35 -9.17 -1.52
C ILE A 399 3.09 -10.56 -2.14
N ASP A 400 2.26 -11.36 -1.50
CA ASP A 400 2.13 -12.80 -1.76
C ASP A 400 0.94 -13.17 -2.68
N LYS A 401 0.58 -12.36 -3.67
CA LYS A 401 -0.67 -12.55 -4.45
C LYS A 401 -0.74 -13.79 -5.33
#